data_AF-A0AB33VBC9-F1
#
_entry.id   AF-A0AB33VBC9-F1
#
_cell.length_a   1.000
_cell.length_b   1.000
_cell.length_c   1.000
_cell.angle_alpha   90.00
_cell.angle_beta   90.00
_cell.angle_gamma   90.00
#
_symmetry.space_group_name_H-M   'P 1'
#
loop_
_entity.id
_entity.type
_entity.pdbx_description
1 polymer ?
#
loop_
_entity_poly.entity_id
_entity_poly.type
_entity_poly.pdbx_seq_one_letter_code
_entity_poly.pdbx_strand_id
1 'polypeptide(L)'
;MQNAEWPASPASESQGHRRRHLKRSSASKAAVIYGHRAAWIAVALIVIHQSLVAASTVFLTQVIERFQVGGDYLPFLYLYLAAMTLPYLPGCGSFVFLQRWINDAHHAFVMLLSERIRGKVSQYRDVSQRERVTATLARNALPVLREYITFMHDLVSFTLNSSLSMAVILFLLPSKLALGYVASFMLCLGCIFLLRKTIAASSSDYEIRYLAYTDALNKAWDNVALGNRYNEAIWRRRKEEAGRNFYKAAIALQIRKQLGNVLLAGASLLPTIFLIVMIFRDGHASPPVVAAVVVNLTRIFLILNALSALVYKVLDLSSMRAKLEVLFAPVSAPLGGVPTGVDHISTIDINGTKVRGRSQVIDYFSSVEDGRFRITGPNGSGKSSALLALKEQFGSRCFIMPTNRAGLAWKSVDETLSTGQQMISSLQEVVSIDDVKYILLDEWDANLDQDNAAEIDVVLDALASTRMIVEVRHMRG
;
A
#
# COMPACT_ATOMS: atom_id res chain seq x y z
N MET A 1 -37.98 9.38 50.88
CA MET A 1 -36.59 9.91 50.92
C MET A 1 -35.73 8.78 51.49
N GLN A 2 -35.40 7.73 50.74
CA GLN A 2 -34.51 7.63 49.58
C GLN A 2 -33.07 8.06 49.91
N ASN A 3 -32.21 7.07 50.17
CA ASN A 3 -30.82 7.05 49.72
C ASN A 3 -30.56 5.62 49.24
N ALA A 4 -30.53 5.48 47.91
CA ALA A 4 -30.35 4.23 47.21
C ALA A 4 -28.86 3.94 47.05
N GLU A 5 -28.44 2.77 47.52
CA GLU A 5 -27.13 2.18 47.23
C GLU A 5 -27.09 1.76 45.76
N TRP A 6 -26.09 2.27 45.03
CA TRP A 6 -25.75 1.82 43.68
C TRP A 6 -24.70 0.69 43.78
N PRO A 7 -24.82 -0.39 42.97
CA PRO A 7 -23.81 -1.44 42.95
C PRO A 7 -22.61 -1.02 42.10
N ALA A 8 -21.46 -1.60 42.47
CA ALA A 8 -20.14 -1.32 41.92
C ALA A 8 -20.03 -1.45 40.39
N SER A 9 -19.31 -0.51 39.79
CA SER A 9 -18.82 -0.59 38.40
C SER A 9 -17.91 -1.80 38.20
N PRO A 10 -18.11 -2.64 37.16
CA PRO A 10 -17.12 -3.65 36.82
C PRO A 10 -15.92 -3.00 36.15
N ALA A 11 -14.79 -3.04 36.85
CA ALA A 11 -13.49 -2.68 36.32
C ALA A 11 -12.99 -3.74 35.33
N SER A 12 -12.40 -3.25 34.23
CA SER A 12 -11.23 -3.81 33.55
C SER A 12 -11.35 -5.06 32.65
N GLU A 13 -12.15 -4.98 31.58
CA GLU A 13 -11.89 -5.80 30.37
C GLU A 13 -12.07 -4.99 29.09
N SER A 14 -11.04 -4.23 28.67
CA SER A 14 -10.97 -3.74 27.27
C SER A 14 -9.59 -3.30 26.77
N GLN A 15 -8.56 -3.19 27.63
CA GLN A 15 -7.23 -2.75 27.18
C GLN A 15 -6.32 -3.88 26.63
N GLY A 16 -6.60 -5.15 26.98
CA GLY A 16 -5.81 -6.30 26.53
C GLY A 16 -6.01 -6.68 25.05
N HIS A 17 -7.25 -6.58 24.54
CA HIS A 17 -7.58 -6.98 23.17
C HIS A 17 -7.08 -5.97 22.11
N ARG A 18 -7.08 -4.67 22.41
CA ARG A 18 -6.53 -3.64 21.51
C ARG A 18 -5.02 -3.78 21.32
N ARG A 19 -4.25 -4.07 22.38
CA ARG A 19 -2.79 -4.24 22.30
C ARG A 19 -2.37 -5.52 21.56
N ARG A 20 -3.12 -6.62 21.70
CA ARG A 20 -2.83 -7.88 20.96
C ARG A 20 -3.12 -7.78 19.46
N HIS A 21 -4.19 -7.10 19.04
CA HIS A 21 -4.51 -6.90 17.62
C HIS A 21 -3.48 -6.00 16.90
N LEU A 22 -2.99 -4.94 17.56
CA LEU A 22 -1.94 -4.08 17.03
C LEU A 22 -0.60 -4.82 16.83
N LYS A 23 -0.23 -5.73 17.76
CA LYS A 23 0.99 -6.55 17.64
C LYS A 23 0.90 -7.56 16.49
N ARG A 24 -0.24 -8.22 16.30
CA ARG A 24 -0.43 -9.23 15.23
C ARG A 24 -0.54 -8.59 13.83
N SER A 25 -1.15 -7.40 13.72
CA SER A 25 -1.21 -6.60 12.48
C SER A 25 0.16 -6.02 12.10
N SER A 26 0.96 -5.57 13.07
CA SER A 26 2.32 -5.08 12.82
C SER A 26 3.24 -6.19 12.30
N ALA A 27 3.14 -7.40 12.88
CA ALA A 27 3.93 -8.56 12.46
C ALA A 27 3.60 -9.01 11.03
N SER A 28 2.33 -8.95 10.60
CA SER A 28 1.97 -9.31 9.21
C SER A 28 2.43 -8.25 8.20
N LYS A 29 2.34 -6.95 8.53
CA LYS A 29 2.85 -5.86 7.67
C LYS A 29 4.35 -5.98 7.44
N ALA A 30 5.11 -6.16 8.53
CA ALA A 30 6.56 -6.29 8.45
C ALA A 30 6.98 -7.55 7.68
N ALA A 31 6.25 -8.67 7.84
CA ALA A 31 6.52 -9.90 7.08
C ALA A 31 6.25 -9.72 5.58
N VAL A 32 5.15 -9.06 5.19
CA VAL A 32 4.82 -8.79 3.78
C VAL A 32 5.87 -7.88 3.13
N ILE A 33 6.43 -6.93 3.88
CA ILE A 33 7.39 -5.98 3.31
C ILE A 33 8.80 -6.55 3.39
N TYR A 34 9.28 -6.98 4.55
CA TYR A 34 10.69 -7.30 4.80
C TYR A 34 10.98 -8.82 4.88
N GLY A 35 9.97 -9.68 4.74
CA GLY A 35 10.12 -11.13 4.85
C GLY A 35 10.81 -11.80 3.65
N HIS A 36 11.14 -11.05 2.61
CA HIS A 36 11.66 -11.57 1.35
C HIS A 36 13.20 -11.53 1.31
N ARG A 37 13.81 -12.58 0.74
CA ARG A 37 15.28 -12.66 0.57
C ARG A 37 15.82 -11.48 -0.25
N ALA A 38 15.08 -11.03 -1.25
CA ALA A 38 15.47 -9.89 -2.08
C ALA A 38 15.69 -8.60 -1.28
N ALA A 39 14.89 -8.36 -0.21
CA ALA A 39 15.05 -7.20 0.66
C ALA A 39 16.42 -7.20 1.36
N TRP A 40 16.81 -8.35 1.92
CA TRP A 40 18.08 -8.51 2.63
C TRP A 40 19.28 -8.47 1.69
N ILE A 41 19.17 -9.04 0.50
CA ILE A 41 20.23 -8.94 -0.52
C ILE A 41 20.40 -7.49 -0.96
N ALA A 42 19.31 -6.75 -1.21
CA ALA A 42 19.39 -5.33 -1.54
C ALA A 42 20.11 -4.53 -0.45
N VAL A 43 19.75 -4.73 0.83
CA VAL A 43 20.41 -4.05 1.96
C VAL A 43 21.89 -4.45 2.06
N ALA A 44 22.23 -5.73 1.91
CA ALA A 44 23.62 -6.18 1.93
C ALA A 44 24.46 -5.53 0.81
N LEU A 45 23.92 -5.41 -0.39
CA LEU A 45 24.57 -4.73 -1.51
C LEU A 45 24.74 -3.22 -1.25
N ILE A 46 23.74 -2.58 -0.63
CA ILE A 46 23.88 -1.18 -0.17
C ILE A 46 25.03 -1.05 0.83
N VAL A 47 25.13 -1.95 1.81
CA VAL A 47 26.22 -1.93 2.80
C VAL A 47 27.57 -2.04 2.11
N ILE A 48 27.75 -3.00 1.19
CA ILE A 48 29.00 -3.16 0.43
C ILE A 48 29.32 -1.89 -0.37
N HIS A 49 28.32 -1.35 -1.08
CA HIS A 49 28.45 -0.12 -1.86
C HIS A 49 28.94 1.04 -0.96
N GLN A 50 28.22 1.34 0.13
CA GLN A 50 28.56 2.49 0.99
C GLN A 50 29.88 2.29 1.75
N SER A 51 30.24 1.06 2.10
CA SER A 51 31.55 0.75 2.70
C SER A 51 32.70 1.02 1.74
N LEU A 52 32.59 0.62 0.47
CA LEU A 52 33.61 0.90 -0.55
C LEU A 52 33.74 2.41 -0.81
N VAL A 53 32.61 3.12 -0.89
CA VAL A 53 32.59 4.57 -1.03
C VAL A 53 33.31 5.22 0.15
N ALA A 54 32.98 4.87 1.39
CA ALA A 54 33.64 5.42 2.57
C ALA A 54 35.16 5.10 2.58
N ALA A 55 35.53 3.85 2.28
CA ALA A 55 36.93 3.40 2.23
C ALA A 55 37.79 4.17 1.22
N SER A 56 37.22 4.62 0.08
CA SER A 56 37.95 5.44 -0.89
C SER A 56 38.55 6.71 -0.27
N THR A 57 37.94 7.27 0.78
CA THR A 57 38.50 8.44 1.49
C THR A 57 39.79 8.10 2.20
N VAL A 58 39.83 6.94 2.86
CA VAL A 58 41.00 6.48 3.61
C VAL A 58 42.16 6.25 2.65
N PHE A 59 41.89 5.58 1.52
CA PHE A 59 42.91 5.34 0.50
C PHE A 59 43.42 6.64 -0.11
N LEU A 60 42.55 7.61 -0.40
CA LEU A 60 42.96 8.90 -0.92
C LEU A 60 43.87 9.66 0.06
N THR A 61 43.52 9.70 1.34
CA THR A 61 44.35 10.35 2.37
C THR A 61 45.72 9.67 2.48
N GLN A 62 45.76 8.33 2.47
CA GLN A 62 47.03 7.57 2.50
C GLN A 62 47.90 7.83 1.27
N VAL A 63 47.31 7.96 0.08
CA VAL A 63 48.05 8.36 -1.14
C VAL A 63 48.72 9.70 -0.94
N ILE A 64 48.00 10.70 -0.42
CA ILE A 64 48.52 12.07 -0.23
C ILE A 64 49.65 12.08 0.81
N GLU A 65 49.44 11.46 1.97
CA GLU A 65 50.42 11.43 3.06
C GLU A 65 51.72 10.72 2.62
N ARG A 66 51.59 9.55 1.98
CA ARG A 66 52.75 8.77 1.50
C ARG A 66 53.48 9.51 0.39
N PHE A 67 52.76 10.13 -0.54
CA PHE A 67 53.36 10.93 -1.61
C PHE A 67 54.16 12.11 -1.06
N GLN A 68 53.65 12.82 -0.05
CA GLN A 68 54.34 13.97 0.55
C GLN A 68 55.62 13.60 1.30
N VAL A 69 55.67 12.41 1.91
CA VAL A 69 56.85 11.92 2.64
C VAL A 69 57.80 11.13 1.72
N GLY A 70 57.50 11.01 0.42
CA GLY A 70 58.30 10.23 -0.54
C GLY A 70 58.24 8.72 -0.32
N GLY A 71 57.22 8.22 0.38
CA GLY A 71 56.99 6.80 0.61
C GLY A 71 56.24 6.12 -0.55
N ASP A 72 56.13 4.80 -0.50
CA ASP A 72 55.37 4.04 -1.50
C ASP A 72 53.87 4.32 -1.41
N TYR A 73 53.33 5.00 -2.42
CA TYR A 73 51.93 5.42 -2.51
C TYR A 73 51.13 4.62 -3.55
N LEU A 74 51.80 3.84 -4.42
CA LEU A 74 51.17 3.12 -5.53
C LEU A 74 50.11 2.10 -5.07
N PRO A 75 50.32 1.30 -4.01
CA PRO A 75 49.31 0.36 -3.53
C PRO A 75 48.00 1.05 -3.14
N PHE A 76 48.09 2.20 -2.46
CA PHE A 76 46.92 2.97 -2.04
C PHE A 76 46.24 3.65 -3.22
N LEU A 77 46.99 4.04 -4.25
CA LEU A 77 46.44 4.58 -5.49
C LEU A 77 45.60 3.53 -6.23
N TYR A 78 46.09 2.29 -6.35
CA TYR A 78 45.31 1.20 -6.95
C TYR A 78 44.05 0.90 -6.15
N LEU A 79 44.14 0.85 -4.81
CA LEU A 79 42.98 0.66 -3.93
C LEU A 79 41.97 1.80 -4.05
N TYR A 80 42.43 3.05 -4.17
CA TYR A 80 41.57 4.20 -4.40
C TYR A 80 40.82 4.11 -5.73
N LEU A 81 41.51 3.81 -6.83
CA LEU A 81 40.91 3.65 -8.16
C LEU A 81 39.90 2.48 -8.19
N ALA A 82 40.24 1.36 -7.53
CA ALA A 82 39.32 0.24 -7.36
C ALA A 82 38.09 0.64 -6.54
N ALA A 83 38.26 1.38 -5.43
CA ALA A 83 37.16 1.86 -4.59
C ALA A 83 36.27 2.91 -5.28
N MET A 84 36.72 3.53 -6.38
CA MET A 84 35.91 4.42 -7.21
C MET A 84 35.10 3.69 -8.30
N THR A 85 35.52 2.49 -8.70
CA THR A 85 34.94 1.75 -9.83
C THR A 85 34.15 0.51 -9.40
N LEU A 86 34.63 -0.24 -8.42
CA LEU A 86 33.94 -1.42 -7.89
C LEU A 86 32.55 -1.14 -7.30
N PRO A 87 32.25 0.01 -6.66
CA PRO A 87 30.94 0.22 -6.06
C PRO A 87 29.76 0.25 -7.05
N TYR A 88 30.02 0.48 -8.34
CA TYR A 88 28.98 0.41 -9.38
C TYR A 88 28.35 -0.99 -9.47
N LEU A 89 29.11 -2.06 -9.21
CA LEU A 89 28.60 -3.43 -9.26
C LEU A 89 27.52 -3.70 -8.18
N PRO A 90 27.81 -3.55 -6.86
CA PRO A 90 26.78 -3.70 -5.84
C PRO A 90 25.72 -2.62 -5.93
N GLY A 91 26.04 -1.41 -6.40
CA GLY A 91 25.05 -0.34 -6.64
C GLY A 91 24.00 -0.74 -7.68
N CYS A 92 24.40 -1.19 -8.87
CA CYS A 92 23.48 -1.69 -9.88
C CYS A 92 22.71 -2.94 -9.40
N GLY A 93 23.42 -3.85 -8.73
CA GLY A 93 22.82 -5.04 -8.13
C GLY A 93 21.71 -4.70 -7.13
N SER A 94 21.91 -3.67 -6.28
CA SER A 94 20.92 -3.29 -5.28
C SER A 94 19.60 -2.83 -5.91
N PHE A 95 19.65 -2.12 -7.05
CA PHE A 95 18.45 -1.71 -7.79
C PHE A 95 17.70 -2.88 -8.44
N VAL A 96 18.41 -3.90 -8.94
CA VAL A 96 17.76 -5.11 -9.46
C VAL A 96 17.04 -5.86 -8.34
N PHE A 97 17.67 -5.99 -7.17
CA PHE A 97 17.05 -6.62 -6.01
C PHE A 97 15.97 -5.76 -5.36
N LEU A 98 16.05 -4.43 -5.46
CA LEU A 98 14.97 -3.51 -5.10
C LEU A 98 13.71 -3.80 -5.93
N GLN A 99 13.85 -3.96 -7.26
CA GLN A 99 12.71 -4.27 -8.11
C GLN A 99 12.09 -5.64 -7.76
N ARG A 100 12.92 -6.65 -7.48
CA ARG A 100 12.44 -7.97 -7.00
C ARG A 100 11.72 -7.85 -5.66
N TRP A 101 12.28 -7.09 -4.72
CA TRP A 101 11.67 -6.83 -3.43
C TRP A 101 10.27 -6.19 -3.58
N ILE A 102 10.13 -5.17 -4.45
CA ILE A 102 8.82 -4.54 -4.73
C ILE A 102 7.81 -5.57 -5.27
N ASN A 103 8.23 -6.40 -6.21
CA ASN A 103 7.35 -7.40 -6.83
C ASN A 103 6.91 -8.48 -5.82
N ASP A 104 7.85 -8.99 -5.02
CA ASP A 104 7.58 -10.01 -4.00
C ASP A 104 6.61 -9.47 -2.93
N ALA A 105 6.85 -8.25 -2.44
CA ALA A 105 5.99 -7.60 -1.45
C ALA A 105 4.58 -7.32 -2.01
N HIS A 106 4.49 -6.90 -3.27
CA HIS A 106 3.21 -6.70 -3.95
C HIS A 106 2.43 -8.02 -4.09
N HIS A 107 3.10 -9.09 -4.55
CA HIS A 107 2.49 -10.41 -4.64
C HIS A 107 2.02 -10.91 -3.27
N ALA A 108 2.86 -10.81 -2.23
CA ALA A 108 2.50 -11.20 -0.87
C ALA A 108 1.30 -10.39 -0.33
N PHE A 109 1.23 -9.10 -0.61
CA PHE A 109 0.08 -8.26 -0.25
C PHE A 109 -1.21 -8.69 -0.95
N VAL A 110 -1.15 -8.91 -2.28
CA VAL A 110 -2.31 -9.36 -3.07
C VAL A 110 -2.82 -10.70 -2.59
N MET A 111 -1.92 -11.64 -2.28
CA MET A 111 -2.30 -12.95 -1.73
C MET A 111 -2.94 -12.81 -0.34
N LEU A 112 -2.34 -12.03 0.56
CA LEU A 112 -2.85 -11.81 1.91
C LEU A 112 -4.25 -11.18 1.89
N LEU A 113 -4.47 -10.16 1.05
CA LEU A 113 -5.77 -9.50 0.95
C LEU A 113 -6.80 -10.42 0.26
N SER A 114 -6.39 -11.16 -0.78
CA SER A 114 -7.23 -12.17 -1.45
C SER A 114 -7.70 -13.26 -0.50
N GLU A 115 -6.81 -13.79 0.34
CA GLU A 115 -7.16 -14.76 1.38
C GLU A 115 -8.09 -14.17 2.44
N ARG A 116 -7.93 -12.88 2.77
CA ARG A 116 -8.77 -12.20 3.75
C ARG A 116 -10.21 -12.01 3.28
N ILE A 117 -10.41 -11.77 1.98
CA ILE A 117 -11.74 -11.60 1.37
C ILE A 117 -12.37 -12.93 0.94
N ARG A 118 -11.57 -13.99 0.76
CA ARG A 118 -12.03 -15.31 0.31
C ARG A 118 -13.18 -15.81 1.20
N GLY A 119 -14.30 -16.15 0.57
CA GLY A 119 -15.47 -16.72 1.25
C GLY A 119 -16.28 -15.73 2.11
N LYS A 120 -16.01 -14.42 2.07
CA LYS A 120 -16.83 -13.40 2.76
C LYS A 120 -18.06 -13.00 1.95
N VAL A 121 -18.97 -13.97 1.77
CA VAL A 121 -20.17 -13.87 0.92
C VAL A 121 -21.09 -12.72 1.36
N SER A 122 -21.23 -12.50 2.66
CA SER A 122 -22.05 -11.43 3.24
C SER A 122 -21.60 -10.02 2.83
N GLN A 123 -20.33 -9.84 2.43
CA GLN A 123 -19.78 -8.55 2.00
C GLN A 123 -19.84 -8.33 0.49
N TYR A 124 -20.24 -9.35 -0.28
CA TYR A 124 -20.30 -9.27 -1.74
C TYR A 124 -21.22 -8.14 -2.23
N ARG A 125 -22.29 -7.84 -1.48
CA ARG A 125 -23.25 -6.77 -1.81
C ARG A 125 -22.89 -5.39 -1.27
N ASP A 126 -21.90 -5.29 -0.41
CA ASP A 126 -21.46 -3.98 0.08
C ASP A 126 -20.66 -3.30 -1.03
N VAL A 127 -21.36 -2.49 -1.84
CA VAL A 127 -20.78 -1.74 -2.96
C VAL A 127 -19.60 -0.89 -2.48
N SER A 128 -19.72 -0.26 -1.31
CA SER A 128 -18.67 0.60 -0.75
C SER A 128 -17.41 -0.19 -0.39
N GLN A 129 -17.55 -1.36 0.22
CA GLN A 129 -16.41 -2.24 0.55
C GLN A 129 -15.81 -2.85 -0.71
N ARG A 130 -16.64 -3.28 -1.66
CA ARG A 130 -16.20 -3.83 -2.94
C ARG A 130 -15.35 -2.81 -3.70
N GLU A 131 -15.85 -1.59 -3.90
CA GLU A 131 -15.11 -0.51 -4.57
C GLU A 131 -13.81 -0.19 -3.84
N ARG A 132 -13.84 -0.13 -2.51
CA ARG A 132 -12.64 0.12 -1.69
C ARG A 132 -11.59 -0.98 -1.87
N VAL A 133 -11.98 -2.25 -1.79
CA VAL A 133 -11.06 -3.40 -1.94
C VAL A 133 -10.52 -3.46 -3.36
N THR A 134 -11.37 -3.31 -4.38
CA THR A 134 -10.95 -3.29 -5.79
C THR A 134 -10.01 -2.14 -6.08
N ALA A 135 -10.30 -0.93 -5.61
CA ALA A 135 -9.39 0.21 -5.76
C ALA A 135 -8.05 -0.03 -5.05
N THR A 136 -8.08 -0.65 -3.86
CA THR A 136 -6.88 -1.00 -3.11
C THR A 136 -5.99 -1.98 -3.89
N LEU A 137 -6.57 -3.08 -4.39
CA LEU A 137 -5.85 -4.10 -5.16
C LEU A 137 -5.38 -3.60 -6.52
N ALA A 138 -6.27 -3.00 -7.31
CA ALA A 138 -6.01 -2.70 -8.71
C ALA A 138 -5.23 -1.39 -8.93
N ARG A 139 -5.48 -0.37 -8.09
CA ARG A 139 -4.94 0.99 -8.32
C ARG A 139 -3.86 1.40 -7.33
N ASN A 140 -4.01 1.05 -6.06
CA ASN A 140 -3.17 1.63 -4.99
C ASN A 140 -2.03 0.73 -4.52
N ALA A 141 -2.19 -0.60 -4.56
CA ALA A 141 -1.22 -1.54 -3.97
C ALA A 141 0.20 -1.39 -4.52
N LEU A 142 0.38 -1.54 -5.84
CA LEU A 142 1.70 -1.46 -6.45
C LEU A 142 2.34 -0.06 -6.32
N PRO A 143 1.66 1.06 -6.64
CA PRO A 143 2.27 2.38 -6.52
C PRO A 143 2.72 2.72 -5.10
N VAL A 144 1.87 2.45 -4.10
CA VAL A 144 2.18 2.76 -2.68
C VAL A 144 3.30 1.88 -2.16
N LEU A 145 3.29 0.57 -2.44
CA LEU A 145 4.37 -0.33 -2.01
C LEU A 145 5.70 0.04 -2.67
N ARG A 146 5.69 0.32 -3.97
CA ARG A 146 6.88 0.79 -4.70
C ARG A 146 7.43 2.08 -4.10
N GLU A 147 6.58 3.09 -3.90
CA GLU A 147 7.00 4.37 -3.30
C GLU A 147 7.62 4.17 -1.92
N TYR A 148 6.98 3.36 -1.07
CA TYR A 148 7.45 3.05 0.27
C TYR A 148 8.78 2.27 0.28
N ILE A 149 8.89 1.21 -0.51
CA ILE A 149 10.07 0.33 -0.53
C ILE A 149 11.27 1.06 -1.15
N THR A 150 11.09 1.80 -2.25
CA THR A 150 12.13 2.66 -2.83
C THR A 150 12.58 3.70 -1.82
N PHE A 151 11.64 4.32 -1.10
CA PHE A 151 11.96 5.26 -0.04
C PHE A 151 12.79 4.60 1.07
N MET A 152 12.48 3.37 1.49
CA MET A 152 13.25 2.64 2.50
C MET A 152 14.65 2.26 2.01
N HIS A 153 14.76 1.78 0.77
CA HIS A 153 16.06 1.51 0.12
C HIS A 153 16.95 2.76 0.14
N ASP A 154 16.40 3.89 -0.31
CA ASP A 154 17.14 5.14 -0.30
C ASP A 154 17.49 5.58 1.12
N LEU A 155 16.54 5.49 2.07
CA LEU A 155 16.78 5.87 3.46
C LEU A 155 17.95 5.08 4.06
N VAL A 156 18.01 3.77 3.83
CA VAL A 156 19.13 2.92 4.27
C VAL A 156 20.42 3.34 3.59
N SER A 157 20.41 3.54 2.27
CA SER A 157 21.59 3.97 1.50
C SER A 157 22.13 5.32 1.98
N PHE A 158 21.25 6.32 2.14
CA PHE A 158 21.62 7.65 2.65
C PHE A 158 22.11 7.58 4.10
N THR A 159 21.47 6.78 4.95
CA THR A 159 21.88 6.65 6.35
C THR A 159 23.27 6.05 6.45
N LEU A 160 23.55 4.97 5.72
CA LEU A 160 24.85 4.32 5.68
C LEU A 160 25.93 5.22 5.06
N ASN A 161 25.61 5.89 3.95
CA ASN A 161 26.54 6.83 3.33
C ASN A 161 26.96 7.93 4.30
N SER A 162 25.97 8.57 4.94
CA SER A 162 26.23 9.67 5.88
C SER A 162 26.95 9.19 7.14
N SER A 163 26.57 8.05 7.72
CA SER A 163 27.19 7.54 8.95
C SER A 163 28.62 7.06 8.74
N LEU A 164 28.85 6.26 7.69
CA LEU A 164 30.18 5.74 7.36
C LEU A 164 31.13 6.86 6.93
N SER A 165 30.66 7.76 6.08
CA SER A 165 31.49 8.89 5.63
C SER A 165 31.84 9.84 6.77
N MET A 166 30.91 10.10 7.69
CA MET A 166 31.18 10.89 8.90
C MET A 166 32.19 10.19 9.82
N ALA A 167 32.05 8.88 10.02
CA ALA A 167 32.99 8.10 10.84
C ALA A 167 34.41 8.15 10.27
N VAL A 168 34.54 8.01 8.95
CA VAL A 168 35.84 8.08 8.26
C VAL A 168 36.45 9.48 8.36
N ILE A 169 35.66 10.56 8.20
CA ILE A 169 36.14 11.93 8.38
C ILE A 169 36.63 12.17 9.81
N LEU A 170 35.87 11.72 10.82
CA LEU A 170 36.24 11.90 12.22
C LEU A 170 37.56 11.21 12.57
N PHE A 171 37.84 10.08 11.92
CA PHE A 171 39.10 9.35 12.09
C PHE A 171 40.29 10.00 11.35
N LEU A 172 40.05 10.57 10.16
CA LEU A 172 41.11 11.11 9.31
C LEU A 172 41.50 12.56 9.62
N LEU A 173 40.60 13.36 10.21
CA LEU A 173 40.87 14.77 10.47
C LEU A 173 41.58 15.01 11.81
N PRO A 174 42.41 16.06 11.91
CA PRO A 174 42.96 16.50 13.19
C PRO A 174 41.86 16.71 14.23
N SER A 175 42.13 16.34 15.48
CA SER A 175 41.21 16.47 16.62
C SER A 175 40.62 17.89 16.78
N LYS A 176 41.36 18.92 16.33
CA LYS A 176 40.91 20.33 16.31
C LYS A 176 39.71 20.58 15.37
N LEU A 177 39.57 19.82 14.29
CA LEU A 177 38.46 19.94 13.34
C LEU A 177 37.25 19.07 13.72
N ALA A 178 37.48 17.95 14.41
CA ALA A 178 36.44 17.02 14.83
C ALA A 178 35.29 17.69 15.61
N LEU A 179 35.61 18.67 16.46
CA LEU A 179 34.62 19.40 17.27
C LEU A 179 33.63 20.19 16.41
N GLY A 180 34.08 20.74 15.27
CA GLY A 180 33.23 21.42 14.30
C GLY A 180 32.20 20.52 13.65
N TYR A 181 32.64 19.33 13.24
CA TYR A 181 31.74 18.34 12.63
C TYR A 181 30.71 17.82 13.61
N VAL A 182 31.11 17.53 14.85
CA VAL A 182 30.19 17.11 15.90
C VAL A 182 29.19 18.23 16.21
N ALA A 183 29.64 19.49 16.28
CA ALA A 183 28.76 20.64 16.45
C ALA A 183 27.75 20.79 15.30
N SER A 184 28.21 20.76 14.04
CA SER A 184 27.34 20.78 12.85
C SER A 184 26.32 19.65 12.87
N PHE A 185 26.73 18.43 13.22
CA PHE A 185 25.84 17.28 13.33
C PHE A 185 24.76 17.48 14.40
N MET A 186 25.14 17.92 15.59
CA MET A 186 24.19 18.17 16.68
C MET A 186 23.23 19.32 16.35
N LEU A 187 23.70 20.37 15.68
CA LEU A 187 22.88 21.49 15.24
C LEU A 187 21.87 21.04 14.18
N CYS A 188 22.32 20.26 13.19
CA CYS A 188 21.42 19.62 12.23
C CYS A 188 20.36 18.79 12.94
N LEU A 189 20.77 17.90 13.86
CA LEU A 189 19.88 17.01 14.62
C LEU A 189 18.82 17.80 15.41
N GLY A 190 19.22 18.88 16.07
CA GLY A 190 18.31 19.82 16.74
C GLY A 190 17.31 20.47 15.79
N CYS A 191 17.75 20.97 14.63
CA CYS A 191 16.87 21.50 13.60
C CYS A 191 15.83 20.48 13.12
N ILE A 192 16.20 19.19 12.99
CA ILE A 192 15.24 18.12 12.64
C ILE A 192 14.10 18.05 13.64
N PHE A 193 14.44 17.97 14.93
CA PHE A 193 13.46 17.79 16.00
C PHE A 193 12.46 18.96 16.03
N LEU A 194 12.94 20.18 15.79
CA LEU A 194 12.10 21.38 15.70
C LEU A 194 11.19 21.36 14.46
N LEU A 195 11.73 21.00 13.30
CA LEU A 195 10.97 21.01 12.03
C LEU A 195 9.97 19.85 11.90
N ARG A 196 10.25 18.71 12.56
CA ARG A 196 9.47 17.47 12.41
C ARG A 196 7.99 17.65 12.65
N LYS A 197 7.61 18.29 13.76
CA LYS A 197 6.20 18.44 14.15
C LYS A 197 5.42 19.30 13.14
N THR A 198 6.04 20.39 12.70
CA THR A 198 5.44 21.36 11.77
C THR A 198 5.28 20.79 10.37
N ILE A 199 6.30 20.08 9.87
CA ILE A 199 6.27 19.44 8.55
C ILE A 199 5.27 18.28 8.55
N ALA A 200 5.24 17.46 9.60
CA ALA A 200 4.28 16.35 9.72
C ALA A 200 2.82 16.86 9.71
N ALA A 201 2.51 17.91 10.47
CA ALA A 201 1.18 18.52 10.48
C ALA A 201 0.80 19.08 9.10
N SER A 202 1.72 19.78 8.43
CA SER A 202 1.48 20.32 7.08
C SER A 202 1.32 19.22 6.03
N SER A 203 2.06 18.11 6.16
CA SER A 203 1.93 16.95 5.27
C SER A 203 0.59 16.26 5.44
N SER A 204 0.06 16.20 6.67
CA SER A 204 -1.28 15.65 6.91
C SER A 204 -2.38 16.53 6.30
N ASP A 205 -2.28 17.86 6.43
CA ASP A 205 -3.24 18.80 5.81
C ASP A 205 -3.20 18.72 4.28
N TYR A 206 -2.01 18.57 3.69
CA TYR A 206 -1.83 18.31 2.26
C TYR A 206 -2.58 17.05 1.81
N GLU A 207 -2.41 15.93 2.52
CA GLU A 207 -3.00 14.64 2.13
C GLU A 207 -4.53 14.68 2.20
N ILE A 208 -5.10 15.27 3.26
CA ILE A 208 -6.55 15.42 3.40
C ILE A 208 -7.14 16.21 2.24
N ARG A 209 -6.49 17.32 1.84
CA ARG A 209 -6.96 18.16 0.74
C ARG A 209 -6.74 17.53 -0.63
N TYR A 210 -5.66 16.76 -0.80
CA TYR A 210 -5.41 15.98 -2.00
C TYR A 210 -6.52 14.95 -2.23
N LEU A 211 -6.94 14.24 -1.19
CA LEU A 211 -8.06 13.29 -1.26
C LEU A 211 -9.37 13.99 -1.62
N ALA A 212 -9.67 15.14 -1.01
CA ALA A 212 -10.88 15.91 -1.32
C ALA A 212 -10.90 16.40 -2.78
N TYR A 213 -9.75 16.85 -3.30
CA TYR A 213 -9.62 17.27 -4.70
C TYR A 213 -9.76 16.08 -5.68
N THR A 214 -9.14 14.95 -5.36
CA THR A 214 -9.23 13.73 -6.19
C THR A 214 -10.65 13.16 -6.22
N ASP A 215 -11.37 13.18 -5.10
CA ASP A 215 -12.79 12.81 -5.06
C ASP A 215 -13.65 13.69 -5.97
N ALA A 216 -13.40 15.01 -5.98
CA ALA A 216 -14.08 15.92 -6.90
C ALA A 216 -13.74 15.58 -8.37
N LEU A 217 -12.50 15.24 -8.69
CA LEU A 217 -12.09 14.85 -10.05
C LEU A 217 -12.71 13.52 -10.50
N ASN A 218 -12.85 12.53 -9.61
CA ASN A 218 -13.45 11.23 -9.96
C ASN A 218 -14.90 11.35 -10.46
N LYS A 219 -15.60 12.43 -10.10
CA LYS A 219 -16.97 12.72 -10.52
C LYS A 219 -17.05 13.43 -11.88
N ALA A 220 -15.91 13.70 -12.54
CA ALA A 220 -15.87 14.45 -13.79
C ALA A 220 -16.67 13.78 -14.91
N TRP A 221 -16.56 12.45 -15.06
CA TRP A 221 -17.20 11.73 -16.16
C TRP A 221 -18.71 11.95 -16.18
N ASP A 222 -19.42 11.58 -15.11
CA ASP A 222 -20.88 11.69 -15.06
C ASP A 222 -21.37 13.13 -15.16
N ASN A 223 -20.62 14.08 -14.59
CA ASN A 223 -21.03 15.48 -14.56
C ASN A 223 -20.74 16.23 -15.86
N VAL A 224 -19.79 15.76 -16.67
CA VAL A 224 -19.41 16.41 -17.95
C VAL A 224 -20.00 15.65 -19.15
N ALA A 225 -19.89 14.31 -19.19
CA ALA A 225 -20.30 13.52 -20.35
C ALA A 225 -21.81 13.55 -20.60
N LEU A 226 -22.62 13.65 -19.53
CA LEU A 226 -24.09 13.73 -19.65
C LEU A 226 -24.58 15.10 -20.15
N GLY A 227 -23.73 16.13 -20.20
CA GLY A 227 -24.10 17.47 -20.67
C GLY A 227 -25.10 18.22 -19.78
N ASN A 228 -25.35 17.73 -18.56
CA ASN A 228 -26.27 18.34 -17.61
C ASN A 228 -25.68 19.63 -17.01
N ARG A 229 -25.98 20.79 -17.63
CA ARG A 229 -25.43 22.11 -17.27
C ARG A 229 -25.52 22.45 -15.78
N TYR A 230 -26.61 22.10 -15.11
CA TYR A 230 -26.80 22.35 -13.67
C TYR A 230 -25.78 21.58 -12.81
N ASN A 231 -25.65 20.28 -13.07
CA ASN A 231 -24.74 19.40 -12.36
C ASN A 231 -23.28 19.77 -12.65
N GLU A 232 -22.97 20.06 -13.91
CA GLU A 232 -21.65 20.53 -14.34
C GLU A 232 -21.25 21.80 -13.60
N ALA A 233 -22.15 22.79 -13.47
CA ALA A 233 -21.86 24.04 -12.75
C ALA A 233 -21.55 23.81 -11.26
N ILE A 234 -22.31 22.94 -10.59
CA ILE A 234 -22.07 22.57 -9.18
C ILE A 234 -20.72 21.86 -9.04
N TRP A 235 -20.47 20.87 -9.91
CA TRP A 235 -19.23 20.11 -9.92
C TRP A 235 -18.03 21.04 -10.15
N ARG A 236 -18.11 21.94 -11.14
CA ARG A 236 -17.05 22.89 -11.47
C ARG A 236 -16.70 23.79 -10.29
N ARG A 237 -17.70 24.32 -9.59
CA ARG A 237 -17.50 25.14 -8.39
C ARG A 237 -16.82 24.35 -7.26
N ARG A 238 -17.28 23.13 -6.98
CA ARG A 238 -16.67 22.25 -5.95
C ARG A 238 -15.23 21.89 -6.30
N LYS A 239 -14.96 21.53 -7.56
CA LYS A 239 -13.62 21.22 -8.07
C LYS A 239 -12.69 22.42 -7.92
N GLU A 240 -13.13 23.62 -8.27
CA GLU A 240 -12.32 24.83 -8.14
C GLU A 240 -11.99 25.17 -6.69
N GLU A 241 -12.95 25.05 -5.78
CA GLU A 241 -12.74 25.29 -4.37
C GLU A 241 -11.78 24.26 -3.76
N ALA A 242 -12.02 22.96 -4.00
CA ALA A 242 -11.14 21.88 -3.55
C ALA A 242 -9.72 22.03 -4.13
N GLY A 243 -9.61 22.36 -5.42
CA GLY A 243 -8.34 22.61 -6.10
C GLY A 243 -7.58 23.78 -5.49
N ARG A 244 -8.22 24.94 -5.27
CA ARG A 244 -7.59 26.09 -4.61
C ARG A 244 -7.08 25.74 -3.21
N ASN A 245 -7.85 24.99 -2.43
CA ASN A 245 -7.45 24.60 -1.08
C ASN A 245 -6.27 23.63 -1.09
N PHE A 246 -6.28 22.66 -2.00
CA PHE A 246 -5.19 21.72 -2.22
C PHE A 246 -3.91 22.42 -2.68
N TYR A 247 -3.97 23.25 -3.72
CA TYR A 247 -2.80 23.95 -4.25
C TYR A 247 -2.15 24.88 -3.21
N LYS A 248 -2.95 25.59 -2.41
CA LYS A 248 -2.44 26.41 -1.30
C LYS A 248 -1.69 25.57 -0.27
N ALA A 249 -2.24 24.43 0.12
CA ALA A 249 -1.58 23.53 1.07
C ALA A 249 -0.31 22.89 0.50
N ALA A 250 -0.32 22.52 -0.80
CA ALA A 250 0.84 22.00 -1.51
C ALA A 250 1.98 23.01 -1.55
N ILE A 251 1.70 24.26 -1.92
CA ILE A 251 2.69 25.34 -1.94
C ILE A 251 3.22 25.63 -0.53
N ALA A 252 2.33 25.72 0.48
CA ALA A 252 2.73 25.98 1.86
C ALA A 252 3.63 24.88 2.43
N LEU A 253 3.32 23.61 2.16
CA LEU A 253 4.16 22.47 2.54
C LEU A 253 5.53 22.56 1.86
N GLN A 254 5.56 22.87 0.55
CA GLN A 254 6.81 22.98 -0.20
C GLN A 254 7.69 24.11 0.32
N ILE A 255 7.12 25.29 0.60
CA ILE A 255 7.85 26.42 1.20
C ILE A 255 8.45 26.02 2.54
N ARG A 256 7.69 25.34 3.42
CA ARG A 256 8.21 24.87 4.72
C ARG A 256 9.35 23.87 4.54
N LYS A 257 9.25 22.94 3.58
CA LYS A 257 10.33 22.02 3.24
C LYS A 257 11.59 22.76 2.79
N GLN A 258 11.46 23.74 1.89
CA GLN A 258 12.61 24.51 1.38
C GLN A 258 13.24 25.43 2.43
N LEU A 259 12.44 26.08 3.29
CA LEU A 259 12.97 26.90 4.39
C LEU A 259 13.76 26.06 5.39
N GLY A 260 13.27 24.85 5.71
CA GLY A 260 14.06 23.91 6.48
C GLY A 260 15.40 23.57 5.83
N ASN A 261 15.48 23.63 4.48
CA ASN A 261 16.62 23.06 3.74
C ASN A 261 17.74 24.07 3.78
N VAL A 262 17.38 25.35 3.61
CA VAL A 262 18.25 26.49 3.89
C VAL A 262 18.73 26.45 5.35
N LEU A 263 17.85 26.20 6.32
CA LEU A 263 18.23 26.12 7.74
C LEU A 263 19.24 24.98 7.99
N LEU A 264 18.98 23.78 7.46
CA LEU A 264 19.87 22.62 7.60
C LEU A 264 21.18 22.78 6.85
N ALA A 265 21.18 23.40 5.68
CA ALA A 265 22.39 23.76 4.94
C ALA A 265 23.24 24.75 5.76
N GLY A 266 22.62 25.78 6.34
CA GLY A 266 23.31 26.69 7.26
C GLY A 266 23.89 25.98 8.48
N ALA A 267 23.09 25.13 9.13
CA ALA A 267 23.48 24.35 10.30
C ALA A 267 24.65 23.39 10.04
N SER A 268 24.70 22.79 8.85
CA SER A 268 25.74 21.83 8.48
C SER A 268 27.02 22.53 8.01
N LEU A 269 26.91 23.59 7.21
CA LEU A 269 28.04 24.20 6.51
C LEU A 269 28.71 25.33 7.28
N LEU A 270 27.96 26.21 7.95
CA LEU A 270 28.52 27.42 8.55
C LEU A 270 29.59 27.13 9.64
N PRO A 271 29.40 26.19 10.58
CA PRO A 271 30.42 25.91 11.59
C PRO A 271 31.71 25.37 10.96
N THR A 272 31.58 24.52 9.93
CA THR A 272 32.71 23.93 9.21
C THR A 272 33.47 24.99 8.41
N ILE A 273 32.76 25.87 7.69
CA ILE A 273 33.37 27.00 6.96
C ILE A 273 34.13 27.90 7.94
N PHE A 274 33.50 28.26 9.07
CA PHE A 274 34.11 29.10 10.09
C PHE A 274 35.41 28.50 10.63
N LEU A 275 35.43 27.21 10.96
CA LEU A 275 36.62 26.52 11.46
C LEU A 275 37.72 26.39 10.42
N ILE A 276 37.37 26.13 9.15
CA ILE A 276 38.35 26.12 8.06
C ILE A 276 38.98 27.50 7.93
N VAL A 277 38.18 28.57 7.87
CA VAL A 277 38.72 29.94 7.76
C VAL A 277 39.61 30.30 8.96
N MET A 278 39.23 29.93 10.18
CA MET A 278 40.05 30.14 11.38
C MET A 278 41.39 29.42 11.29
N ILE A 279 41.41 28.14 10.90
CA ILE A 279 42.65 27.35 10.77
C ILE A 279 43.60 27.95 9.73
N PHE A 280 43.07 28.43 8.61
CA PHE A 280 43.87 29.08 7.58
C PHE A 280 44.39 30.45 7.99
N ARG A 281 43.61 31.19 8.81
CA ARG A 281 43.97 32.52 9.30
C ARG A 281 45.01 32.48 10.42
N ASP A 282 44.94 31.49 11.31
CA ASP A 282 45.84 31.38 12.47
C ASP A 282 47.26 30.95 12.08
N GLY A 283 47.51 30.48 10.84
CA GLY A 283 48.84 30.21 10.30
C GLY A 283 49.64 29.07 10.96
N HIS A 284 49.13 28.50 12.06
CA HIS A 284 49.79 27.44 12.85
C HIS A 284 49.53 26.02 12.34
N ALA A 285 48.83 25.84 11.22
CA ALA A 285 48.57 24.53 10.64
C ALA A 285 49.75 24.05 9.79
N SER A 286 50.20 22.82 10.01
CA SER A 286 51.26 22.23 9.18
C SER A 286 50.81 22.11 7.71
N PRO A 287 51.70 22.34 6.72
CA PRO A 287 51.35 22.25 5.29
C PRO A 287 50.65 20.93 4.87
N PRO A 288 50.98 19.75 5.43
CA PRO A 288 50.27 18.50 5.15
C PRO A 288 48.79 18.53 5.55
N VAL A 289 48.48 19.09 6.73
CA VAL A 289 47.10 19.20 7.24
C VAL A 289 46.28 20.14 6.36
N VAL A 290 46.87 21.24 5.92
CA VAL A 290 46.23 22.20 5.00
C VAL A 290 45.91 21.52 3.67
N ALA A 291 46.87 20.79 3.08
CA ALA A 291 46.65 20.05 1.83
C ALA A 291 45.56 18.97 1.97
N ALA A 292 45.56 18.21 3.07
CA ALA A 292 44.55 17.19 3.34
C ALA A 292 43.13 17.78 3.47
N VAL A 293 42.99 18.95 4.11
CA VAL A 293 41.71 19.65 4.24
C VAL A 293 41.23 20.20 2.89
N VAL A 294 42.12 20.81 2.10
CA VAL A 294 41.77 21.36 0.77
C VAL A 294 41.29 20.26 -0.18
N VAL A 295 42.01 19.14 -0.24
CA VAL A 295 41.65 18.04 -1.15
C VAL A 295 40.34 17.36 -0.73
N ASN A 296 40.07 17.28 0.58
CA ASN A 296 38.82 16.71 1.09
C ASN A 296 37.67 17.73 1.16
N LEU A 297 37.88 19.00 0.81
CA LEU A 297 36.89 20.06 0.99
C LEU A 297 35.58 19.76 0.23
N THR A 298 35.69 19.39 -1.04
CA THR A 298 34.54 18.97 -1.86
C THR A 298 33.79 17.80 -1.23
N ARG A 299 34.51 16.83 -0.67
CA ARG A 299 33.94 15.65 -0.03
C ARG A 299 33.23 15.98 1.29
N ILE A 300 33.82 16.86 2.09
CA ILE A 300 33.24 17.43 3.30
C ILE A 300 31.88 18.07 3.00
N PHE A 301 31.83 18.93 1.97
CA PHE A 301 30.59 19.57 1.54
C PHE A 301 29.55 18.55 1.07
N LEU A 302 29.95 17.54 0.29
CA LEU A 302 29.05 16.48 -0.17
C LEU A 302 28.44 15.69 1.00
N ILE A 303 29.22 15.39 2.03
CA ILE A 303 28.75 14.64 3.21
C ILE A 303 27.80 15.48 4.05
N LEU A 304 28.12 16.75 4.27
CA LEU A 304 27.25 17.68 5.00
C LEU A 304 25.92 17.93 4.25
N ASN A 305 25.96 17.99 2.92
CA ASN A 305 24.76 18.06 2.08
C ASN A 305 23.96 16.74 2.08
N ALA A 306 24.63 15.59 2.11
CA ALA A 306 23.96 14.29 2.27
C ALA A 306 23.28 14.17 3.64
N LEU A 307 23.84 14.79 4.67
CA LEU A 307 23.24 14.84 6.00
C LEU A 307 21.93 15.64 6.00
N SER A 308 21.89 16.83 5.38
CA SER A 308 20.66 17.62 5.25
C SER A 308 19.59 16.85 4.46
N ALA A 309 19.96 16.15 3.38
CA ALA A 309 19.03 15.30 2.63
C ALA A 309 18.50 14.10 3.45
N LEU A 310 19.35 13.47 4.28
CA LEU A 310 18.95 12.38 5.16
C LEU A 310 17.89 12.83 6.16
N VAL A 311 18.02 14.05 6.71
CA VAL A 311 17.00 14.64 7.59
C VAL A 311 15.64 14.64 6.93
N TYR A 312 15.55 15.12 5.69
CA TYR A 312 14.30 15.18 4.95
C TYR A 312 13.69 13.81 4.73
N LYS A 313 14.52 12.84 4.36
CA LYS A 313 14.07 11.46 4.24
C LYS A 313 13.46 10.99 5.57
N VAL A 314 14.13 11.21 6.71
CA VAL A 314 13.58 10.85 8.04
C VAL A 314 12.25 11.55 8.34
N LEU A 315 12.07 12.80 7.92
CA LEU A 315 10.80 13.52 8.10
C LEU A 315 9.68 12.97 7.21
N ASP A 316 9.99 12.60 5.97
CA ASP A 316 9.02 12.01 5.04
C ASP A 316 8.63 10.57 5.42
N LEU A 317 9.40 9.89 6.28
CA LEU A 317 9.08 8.55 6.79
C LEU A 317 7.70 8.48 7.44
N SER A 318 7.25 9.54 8.14
CA SER A 318 5.90 9.55 8.73
C SER A 318 4.80 9.59 7.68
N SER A 319 5.00 10.33 6.58
CA SER A 319 4.06 10.37 5.46
C SER A 319 3.97 9.01 4.78
N MET A 320 5.13 8.39 4.53
CA MET A 320 5.20 7.04 3.94
C MET A 320 4.53 5.98 4.80
N ARG A 321 4.72 6.05 6.13
CA ARG A 321 4.02 5.16 7.07
C ARG A 321 2.51 5.34 7.04
N ALA A 322 2.02 6.58 6.94
CA ALA A 322 0.58 6.85 6.86
C ALA A 322 -0.05 6.28 5.57
N LYS A 323 0.60 6.48 4.41
CA LYS A 323 0.17 5.87 3.13
C LYS A 323 0.09 4.34 3.22
N LEU A 324 1.10 3.73 3.83
CA LEU A 324 1.14 2.28 4.07
C LEU A 324 0.03 1.83 5.02
N GLU A 325 -0.28 2.62 6.06
CA GLU A 325 -1.38 2.32 6.98
C GLU A 325 -2.75 2.31 6.29
N VAL A 326 -2.98 3.27 5.38
CA VAL A 326 -4.20 3.33 4.55
C VAL A 326 -4.28 2.11 3.62
N LEU A 327 -3.15 1.70 3.02
CA LEU A 327 -3.09 0.51 2.16
C LEU A 327 -3.44 -0.77 2.92
N PHE A 328 -2.93 -0.94 4.15
CA PHE A 328 -3.16 -2.14 4.97
C PHE A 328 -4.43 -2.06 5.84
N ALA A 329 -5.18 -0.96 5.79
CA ALA A 329 -6.42 -0.81 6.55
C ALA A 329 -7.46 -1.89 6.21
N PRO A 330 -7.72 -2.26 4.94
CA PRO A 330 -8.64 -3.35 4.59
C PRO A 330 -8.21 -4.73 5.13
N VAL A 331 -6.91 -4.95 5.29
CA VAL A 331 -6.36 -6.20 5.87
C VAL A 331 -6.55 -6.23 7.39
N SER A 332 -6.35 -5.08 8.05
CA SER A 332 -6.30 -4.96 9.51
C SER A 332 -7.66 -4.71 10.14
N ALA A 333 -8.55 -4.00 9.44
CA ALA A 333 -9.92 -3.82 9.87
C ALA A 333 -10.60 -5.19 9.86
N PRO A 334 -11.44 -5.51 10.87
CA PRO A 334 -12.49 -6.49 10.62
C PRO A 334 -13.25 -5.95 9.42
N LEU A 335 -13.18 -6.65 8.28
CA LEU A 335 -14.12 -6.41 7.20
C LEU A 335 -15.48 -6.44 7.88
N GLY A 336 -16.17 -5.29 7.87
CA GLY A 336 -17.23 -5.01 8.82
C GLY A 336 -18.11 -6.23 9.01
N GLY A 337 -18.29 -6.64 10.26
CA GLY A 337 -19.59 -7.17 10.61
C GLY A 337 -20.52 -5.99 10.34
N VAL A 338 -21.08 -5.92 9.12
CA VAL A 338 -22.45 -5.45 9.03
C VAL A 338 -23.14 -6.20 10.17
N PRO A 339 -23.95 -5.53 11.01
CA PRO A 339 -24.86 -6.27 11.87
C PRO A 339 -25.46 -7.38 11.01
N THR A 340 -25.85 -8.49 11.61
CA THR A 340 -26.94 -9.30 11.08
C THR A 340 -28.11 -8.36 10.76
N GLY A 341 -28.01 -7.70 9.61
CA GLY A 341 -28.61 -6.42 9.32
C GLY A 341 -29.87 -6.78 8.60
N VAL A 342 -30.79 -7.27 9.42
CA VAL A 342 -32.13 -7.69 9.07
C VAL A 342 -32.13 -8.73 7.97
N ASP A 343 -32.47 -9.92 8.41
CA ASP A 343 -32.95 -11.05 7.64
C ASP A 343 -34.16 -10.65 6.78
N HIS A 344 -33.98 -9.75 5.80
CA HIS A 344 -35.05 -9.28 4.93
C HIS A 344 -35.22 -10.25 3.76
N ILE A 345 -35.20 -11.54 4.09
CA ILE A 345 -35.87 -12.56 3.30
C ILE A 345 -37.30 -12.54 3.83
N SER A 346 -38.15 -11.78 3.15
CA SER A 346 -39.59 -11.79 3.43
C SER A 346 -40.18 -13.11 2.92
N THR A 347 -41.48 -13.15 2.62
CA THR A 347 -42.07 -14.36 2.07
C THR A 347 -41.61 -14.52 0.62
N ILE A 348 -40.79 -15.54 0.37
CA ILE A 348 -40.43 -15.99 -0.98
C ILE A 348 -41.12 -17.33 -1.27
N ASP A 349 -41.26 -17.64 -2.54
CA ASP A 349 -41.91 -18.87 -3.00
C ASP A 349 -40.86 -19.76 -3.68
N ILE A 350 -40.73 -21.01 -3.20
CA ILE A 350 -39.86 -22.05 -3.74
C ILE A 350 -40.75 -23.15 -4.34
N ASN A 351 -40.82 -23.24 -5.67
CA ASN A 351 -41.68 -24.19 -6.40
C ASN A 351 -43.14 -24.28 -5.87
N GLY A 352 -43.73 -23.17 -5.45
CA GLY A 352 -45.09 -23.07 -4.89
C GLY A 352 -45.15 -23.08 -3.34
N THR A 353 -44.04 -23.37 -2.66
CA THR A 353 -43.97 -23.44 -1.20
C THR A 353 -43.47 -22.12 -0.63
N LYS A 354 -44.26 -21.50 0.25
CA LYS A 354 -43.90 -20.24 0.90
C LYS A 354 -42.90 -20.47 2.01
N VAL A 355 -41.76 -19.79 1.91
CA VAL A 355 -40.66 -19.84 2.89
C VAL A 355 -40.35 -18.43 3.37
N ARG A 356 -40.05 -18.29 4.66
CA ARG A 356 -39.78 -16.99 5.28
C ARG A 356 -38.52 -17.03 6.15
N GLY A 357 -37.67 -16.03 5.94
CA GLY A 357 -36.43 -15.89 6.71
C GLY A 357 -35.35 -16.87 6.27
N ARG A 358 -34.13 -16.63 6.74
CA ARG A 358 -32.95 -17.37 6.30
C ARG A 358 -32.90 -18.82 6.77
N SER A 359 -33.33 -19.10 8.00
CA SER A 359 -33.31 -20.46 8.55
C SER A 359 -34.18 -21.40 7.74
N GLN A 360 -35.42 -21.01 7.44
CA GLN A 360 -36.33 -21.87 6.68
C GLN A 360 -35.85 -22.14 5.25
N VAL A 361 -35.17 -21.16 4.62
CA VAL A 361 -34.54 -21.37 3.30
C VAL A 361 -33.44 -22.43 3.41
N ILE A 362 -32.57 -22.31 4.40
CA ILE A 362 -31.48 -23.27 4.61
C ILE A 362 -32.03 -24.66 4.94
N ASP A 363 -33.03 -24.75 5.81
CA ASP A 363 -33.65 -26.00 6.22
C ASP A 363 -34.32 -26.71 5.04
N TYR A 364 -35.02 -25.96 4.17
CA TYR A 364 -35.64 -26.49 2.96
C TYR A 364 -34.62 -27.14 2.02
N PHE A 365 -33.49 -26.48 1.78
CA PHE A 365 -32.46 -27.01 0.86
C PHE A 365 -31.49 -28.00 1.52
N SER A 366 -31.52 -28.12 2.85
CA SER A 366 -30.71 -29.12 3.57
C SER A 366 -31.34 -30.51 3.55
N SER A 367 -32.66 -30.61 3.34
CA SER A 367 -33.41 -31.87 3.27
C SER A 367 -33.50 -32.46 1.86
N VAL A 368 -32.96 -31.77 0.86
CA VAL A 368 -33.03 -32.13 -0.56
C VAL A 368 -31.63 -32.44 -1.07
N GLU A 369 -31.46 -33.52 -1.85
CA GLU A 369 -30.16 -33.91 -2.39
C GLU A 369 -29.88 -33.36 -3.79
N ASP A 370 -30.87 -33.40 -4.68
CA ASP A 370 -30.81 -33.00 -6.09
C ASP A 370 -32.14 -32.37 -6.55
N GLY A 371 -32.17 -31.82 -7.76
CA GLY A 371 -33.35 -31.23 -8.36
C GLY A 371 -33.24 -29.75 -8.70
N ARG A 372 -34.23 -29.26 -9.45
CA ARG A 372 -34.33 -27.89 -9.94
C ARG A 372 -35.40 -27.10 -9.16
N PHE A 373 -34.98 -25.99 -8.58
CA PHE A 373 -35.82 -25.17 -7.70
C PHE A 373 -35.83 -23.73 -8.16
N ARG A 374 -37.04 -23.18 -8.32
CA ARG A 374 -37.26 -21.80 -8.72
C ARG A 374 -37.71 -20.99 -7.51
N ILE A 375 -36.96 -19.93 -7.22
CA ILE A 375 -37.30 -18.91 -6.23
C ILE A 375 -38.00 -17.74 -6.92
N THR A 376 -39.24 -17.46 -6.53
CA THR A 376 -40.01 -16.31 -7.01
C THR A 376 -40.50 -15.44 -5.85
N GLY A 377 -40.92 -14.21 -6.17
CA GLY A 377 -41.43 -13.25 -5.19
C GLY A 377 -41.26 -11.79 -5.63
N PRO A 378 -41.87 -10.83 -4.91
CA PRO A 378 -41.79 -9.41 -5.24
C PRO A 378 -40.36 -8.85 -5.30
N ASN A 379 -40.17 -7.74 -5.99
CA ASN A 379 -38.88 -7.03 -5.95
C ASN A 379 -38.58 -6.57 -4.52
N GLY A 380 -37.33 -6.75 -4.08
CA GLY A 380 -36.92 -6.48 -2.70
C GLY A 380 -37.31 -7.53 -1.66
N SER A 381 -37.93 -8.67 -2.04
CA SER A 381 -38.31 -9.73 -1.09
C SER A 381 -37.14 -10.55 -0.53
N GLY A 382 -35.92 -10.30 -0.99
CA GLY A 382 -34.71 -11.01 -0.54
C GLY A 382 -34.34 -12.26 -1.32
N LYS A 383 -34.89 -12.49 -2.53
CA LYS A 383 -34.56 -13.66 -3.40
C LYS A 383 -33.06 -13.88 -3.57
N SER A 384 -32.35 -12.86 -4.03
CA SER A 384 -30.91 -12.95 -4.21
C SER A 384 -30.19 -13.03 -2.84
N SER A 385 -30.78 -12.54 -1.74
CA SER A 385 -30.22 -12.73 -0.38
C SER A 385 -30.33 -14.19 0.08
N ALA A 386 -31.39 -14.89 -0.33
CA ALA A 386 -31.55 -16.33 -0.10
C ALA A 386 -30.44 -17.12 -0.80
N LEU A 387 -30.09 -16.78 -2.05
CA LEU A 387 -28.94 -17.40 -2.74
C LEU A 387 -27.62 -17.19 -1.99
N LEU A 388 -27.36 -15.97 -1.50
CA LEU A 388 -26.15 -15.69 -0.71
C LEU A 388 -26.12 -16.47 0.62
N ALA A 389 -27.28 -16.67 1.27
CA ALA A 389 -27.37 -17.49 2.48
C ALA A 389 -27.03 -18.97 2.20
N LEU A 390 -27.51 -19.53 1.09
CA LEU A 390 -27.15 -20.88 0.65
C LEU A 390 -25.66 -20.99 0.31
N LYS A 391 -25.10 -20.00 -0.39
CA LYS A 391 -23.67 -19.95 -0.68
C LYS A 391 -22.82 -19.88 0.59
N GLU A 392 -23.28 -19.15 1.60
CA GLU A 392 -22.62 -19.08 2.91
C GLU A 392 -22.69 -20.40 3.67
N GLN A 393 -23.82 -21.11 3.59
CA GLN A 393 -24.02 -22.42 4.23
C GLN A 393 -23.20 -23.53 3.57
N PHE A 394 -23.26 -23.65 2.25
CA PHE A 394 -22.66 -24.78 1.51
C PHE A 394 -21.23 -24.52 1.04
N GLY A 395 -20.70 -23.31 1.24
CA GLY A 395 -19.29 -22.99 1.07
C GLY A 395 -18.75 -23.29 -0.33
N SER A 396 -17.66 -24.04 -0.43
CA SER A 396 -16.97 -24.37 -1.70
C SER A 396 -17.77 -25.32 -2.60
N ARG A 397 -18.67 -26.14 -2.03
CA ARG A 397 -19.52 -27.08 -2.80
C ARG A 397 -20.64 -26.37 -3.57
N CYS A 398 -20.77 -25.06 -3.39
CA CYS A 398 -21.81 -24.25 -3.98
C CYS A 398 -21.19 -23.20 -4.91
N PHE A 399 -21.65 -23.14 -6.16
CA PHE A 399 -21.30 -22.09 -7.12
C PHE A 399 -22.44 -21.09 -7.21
N ILE A 400 -22.11 -19.80 -7.20
CA ILE A 400 -23.09 -18.73 -7.44
C ILE A 400 -22.72 -18.01 -8.73
N MET A 401 -23.67 -17.97 -9.67
CA MET A 401 -23.59 -17.21 -10.90
C MET A 401 -24.39 -15.91 -10.70
N PRO A 402 -23.73 -14.77 -10.46
CA PRO A 402 -24.41 -13.50 -10.26
C PRO A 402 -24.99 -12.97 -11.58
N THR A 403 -25.92 -12.02 -11.49
CA THR A 403 -26.52 -11.32 -12.64
C THR A 403 -25.46 -10.68 -13.54
N ASN A 404 -24.44 -10.03 -12.94
CA ASN A 404 -23.30 -9.47 -13.68
C ASN A 404 -22.10 -10.44 -13.64
N ARG A 405 -21.92 -11.19 -14.72
CA ARG A 405 -20.90 -12.25 -14.85
C ARG A 405 -19.53 -11.76 -15.28
N ALA A 406 -19.45 -10.58 -15.89
CA ALA A 406 -18.21 -9.99 -16.37
C ALA A 406 -17.21 -9.72 -15.21
N GLY A 407 -17.71 -9.70 -13.97
CA GLY A 407 -16.87 -9.61 -12.77
C GLY A 407 -16.20 -10.92 -12.34
N LEU A 408 -16.54 -12.07 -12.95
CA LEU A 408 -15.91 -13.37 -12.71
C LEU A 408 -14.90 -13.69 -13.82
N ALA A 409 -13.85 -14.42 -13.45
CA ALA A 409 -12.86 -14.92 -14.41
C ALA A 409 -13.33 -16.26 -14.99
N TRP A 410 -13.35 -16.38 -16.31
CA TRP A 410 -13.76 -17.57 -17.07
C TRP A 410 -12.59 -18.07 -17.93
N LYS A 411 -12.53 -19.37 -18.24
CA LYS A 411 -11.50 -19.92 -19.13
C LYS A 411 -11.74 -19.54 -20.59
N SER A 412 -13.00 -19.47 -21.00
CA SER A 412 -13.45 -19.20 -22.36
C SER A 412 -13.93 -17.75 -22.53
N VAL A 413 -13.05 -16.78 -22.28
CA VAL A 413 -13.35 -15.38 -22.62
C VAL A 413 -13.04 -15.17 -24.10
N ASP A 414 -14.08 -15.19 -24.92
CA ASP A 414 -14.01 -14.80 -26.33
C ASP A 414 -14.81 -13.51 -26.54
N GLU A 415 -14.10 -12.41 -26.83
CA GLU A 415 -14.68 -11.09 -27.08
C GLU A 415 -15.53 -11.04 -28.36
N THR A 416 -15.46 -12.06 -29.22
CA THR A 416 -16.27 -12.17 -30.45
C THR A 416 -17.65 -12.77 -30.23
N LEU A 417 -17.88 -13.44 -29.09
CA LEU A 417 -19.16 -14.04 -28.75
C LEU A 417 -20.18 -13.00 -28.29
N SER A 418 -21.44 -13.21 -28.65
CA SER A 418 -22.54 -12.39 -28.11
C SER A 418 -22.72 -12.62 -26.60
N THR A 419 -23.36 -11.69 -25.90
CA THR A 419 -23.67 -11.82 -24.46
C THR A 419 -24.39 -13.15 -24.12
N GLY A 420 -25.24 -13.64 -25.03
CA GLY A 420 -25.94 -14.92 -24.88
C GLY A 420 -25.05 -16.14 -25.07
N GLN A 421 -24.15 -16.11 -26.05
CA GLN A 421 -23.17 -17.19 -26.27
C GLN A 421 -22.14 -17.26 -25.14
N GLN A 422 -21.69 -16.11 -24.64
CA GLN A 422 -20.81 -16.04 -23.46
C GLN A 422 -21.49 -16.64 -22.23
N MET A 423 -22.79 -16.40 -22.06
CA MET A 423 -23.59 -17.00 -20.99
C MET A 423 -23.62 -18.52 -21.08
N ILE A 424 -23.95 -19.09 -22.26
CA ILE A 424 -23.95 -20.54 -22.47
C ILE A 424 -22.57 -21.13 -22.15
N SER A 425 -21.50 -20.52 -22.65
CA SER A 425 -20.13 -20.98 -22.40
C SER A 425 -19.75 -20.94 -20.91
N SER A 426 -20.08 -19.85 -20.20
CA SER A 426 -19.86 -19.75 -18.75
C SER A 426 -20.66 -20.80 -17.98
N LEU A 427 -21.92 -21.05 -18.36
CA LEU A 427 -22.73 -22.11 -17.75
C LEU A 427 -22.11 -23.48 -17.97
N GLN A 428 -21.71 -23.81 -19.19
CA GLN A 428 -21.02 -25.06 -19.50
C GLN A 428 -19.74 -25.22 -18.68
N GLU A 429 -18.99 -24.14 -18.46
CA GLU A 429 -17.82 -24.15 -17.56
C GLU A 429 -18.22 -24.49 -16.12
N VAL A 430 -19.26 -23.86 -15.56
CA VAL A 430 -19.75 -24.17 -14.20
C VAL A 430 -20.16 -25.64 -14.06
N VAL A 431 -20.81 -26.17 -15.09
CA VAL A 431 -21.28 -27.54 -15.15
C VAL A 431 -20.12 -28.53 -15.16
N SER A 432 -19.01 -28.18 -15.80
CA SER A 432 -17.80 -29.01 -15.81
C SER A 432 -17.07 -29.10 -14.46
N ILE A 433 -17.50 -28.37 -13.43
CA ILE A 433 -16.85 -28.39 -12.11
C ILE A 433 -17.38 -29.57 -11.28
N ASP A 434 -16.57 -30.62 -11.11
CA ASP A 434 -16.96 -31.86 -10.41
C ASP A 434 -17.26 -31.66 -8.91
N ASP A 435 -16.51 -30.79 -8.24
CA ASP A 435 -16.64 -30.56 -6.78
C ASP A 435 -17.87 -29.70 -6.39
N VAL A 436 -18.63 -29.19 -7.36
CA VAL A 436 -19.79 -28.32 -7.14
C VAL A 436 -21.09 -29.14 -7.17
N LYS A 437 -21.73 -29.29 -6.01
CA LYS A 437 -23.05 -29.94 -5.85
C LYS A 437 -24.21 -28.96 -6.04
N TYR A 438 -24.05 -27.71 -5.61
CA TYR A 438 -25.11 -26.70 -5.60
C TYR A 438 -24.81 -25.59 -6.60
N ILE A 439 -25.70 -25.34 -7.56
CA ILE A 439 -25.57 -24.28 -8.56
C ILE A 439 -26.67 -23.23 -8.31
N LEU A 440 -26.27 -22.01 -7.98
CA LEU A 440 -27.17 -20.89 -7.70
C LEU A 440 -27.12 -19.89 -8.84
N LEU A 441 -28.26 -19.63 -9.48
CA LEU A 441 -28.37 -18.76 -10.64
C LEU A 441 -29.22 -17.53 -10.30
N ASP A 442 -28.61 -16.35 -10.31
CA ASP A 442 -29.29 -15.08 -10.03
C ASP A 442 -29.66 -14.38 -11.35
N GLU A 443 -30.96 -14.27 -11.65
CA GLU A 443 -31.51 -13.54 -12.81
C GLU A 443 -30.80 -13.88 -14.12
N TRP A 444 -30.56 -15.18 -14.34
CA TRP A 444 -29.66 -15.63 -15.38
C TRP A 444 -30.21 -15.40 -16.80
N ASP A 445 -31.54 -15.33 -16.92
CA ASP A 445 -32.33 -15.16 -18.15
C ASP A 445 -32.67 -13.69 -18.47
N ALA A 446 -32.22 -12.73 -17.65
CA ALA A 446 -32.59 -11.32 -17.80
C ALA A 446 -32.18 -10.70 -19.15
N ASN A 447 -31.08 -11.17 -19.74
CA ASN A 447 -30.51 -10.65 -21.00
C ASN A 447 -30.47 -11.69 -22.13
N LEU A 448 -31.24 -12.78 -22.00
CA LEU A 448 -31.30 -13.85 -23.01
C LEU A 448 -32.60 -13.78 -23.81
N ASP A 449 -32.48 -14.04 -25.12
CA ASP A 449 -33.63 -14.33 -25.99
C ASP A 449 -34.27 -15.68 -25.63
N GLN A 450 -35.44 -15.96 -26.20
CA GLN A 450 -36.20 -17.17 -25.89
C GLN A 450 -35.49 -18.45 -26.34
N ASP A 451 -34.80 -18.42 -27.48
CA ASP A 451 -34.12 -19.60 -28.02
C ASP A 451 -32.93 -20.01 -27.16
N ASN A 452 -32.06 -19.07 -26.78
CA ASN A 452 -30.94 -19.34 -25.87
C ASN A 452 -31.42 -19.72 -24.46
N ALA A 453 -32.53 -19.14 -23.99
CA ALA A 453 -33.10 -19.51 -22.70
C ALA A 453 -33.63 -20.96 -22.71
N ALA A 454 -34.28 -21.39 -23.81
CA ALA A 454 -34.76 -22.76 -23.96
C ALA A 454 -33.61 -23.78 -24.04
N GLU A 455 -32.54 -23.45 -24.75
CA GLU A 455 -31.34 -24.31 -24.83
C GLU A 455 -30.70 -24.51 -23.45
N ILE A 456 -30.59 -23.43 -22.67
CA ILE A 456 -30.08 -23.49 -21.28
C ILE A 456 -31.04 -24.29 -20.38
N ASP A 457 -32.36 -24.14 -20.54
CA ASP A 457 -33.33 -24.88 -19.74
C ASP A 457 -33.15 -26.40 -19.90
N VAL A 458 -32.89 -26.89 -21.12
CA VAL A 458 -32.59 -28.31 -21.38
C VAL A 458 -31.31 -28.76 -20.66
N VAL A 459 -30.26 -27.94 -20.67
CA VAL A 459 -29.01 -28.24 -19.98
C VAL A 459 -29.23 -28.29 -18.46
N LEU A 460 -29.96 -27.34 -17.89
CA LEU A 460 -30.26 -27.29 -16.47
C LEU A 460 -31.11 -28.50 -16.03
N ASP A 461 -32.10 -28.90 -16.82
CA ASP A 461 -32.95 -30.07 -16.49
C ASP A 461 -32.16 -31.37 -16.47
N ALA A 462 -31.24 -31.57 -17.43
CA ALA A 462 -30.36 -32.73 -17.43
C ALA A 462 -29.50 -32.79 -16.15
N LEU A 463 -29.01 -31.63 -15.70
CA LEU A 463 -28.14 -31.52 -14.53
C LEU A 463 -28.87 -31.65 -13.20
N ALA A 464 -30.15 -31.28 -13.16
CA ALA A 464 -30.98 -31.40 -11.98
C ALA A 464 -31.09 -32.84 -11.46
N SER A 465 -30.80 -33.84 -12.30
CA SER A 465 -30.77 -35.26 -11.93
C SER A 465 -29.59 -35.66 -11.03
N THR A 466 -28.53 -34.85 -10.99
CA THR A 466 -27.29 -35.16 -10.25
C THR A 466 -26.81 -34.01 -9.35
N ARG A 467 -27.34 -32.80 -9.57
CA ARG A 467 -26.97 -31.58 -8.85
C ARG A 467 -28.22 -30.84 -8.42
N MET A 468 -28.07 -30.01 -7.37
CA MET A 468 -29.12 -29.10 -6.96
C MET A 468 -28.96 -27.76 -7.68
N ILE A 469 -29.98 -27.35 -8.42
CA ILE A 469 -30.02 -26.08 -9.15
C ILE A 469 -31.07 -25.19 -8.49
N VAL A 470 -30.66 -24.00 -8.07
CA VAL A 470 -31.56 -23.00 -7.49
C VAL A 470 -31.49 -21.73 -8.33
N GLU A 471 -32.61 -21.36 -8.95
CA GLU A 471 -32.68 -20.22 -9.85
C GLU A 471 -33.64 -19.14 -9.34
N VAL A 472 -33.20 -17.88 -9.44
CA VAL A 472 -34.05 -16.71 -9.26
C VAL A 472 -34.42 -16.20 -10.65
N ARG A 473 -35.72 -16.25 -10.99
CA ARG A 473 -36.26 -15.74 -12.25
C ARG A 473 -37.34 -14.69 -11.96
N HIS A 474 -37.42 -13.67 -12.80
CA HIS A 474 -38.64 -12.86 -12.86
C HIS A 474 -39.76 -13.70 -13.48
N MET A 475 -40.99 -13.57 -13.00
CA MET A 475 -42.14 -14.08 -13.76
C MET A 475 -42.24 -13.23 -15.03
N ARG A 476 -41.81 -13.79 -16.17
CA ARG A 476 -42.32 -13.34 -17.47
C ARG A 476 -43.81 -13.69 -17.45
N GLY A 477 -44.65 -12.66 -17.56
CA GLY A 477 -46.11 -12.81 -17.64
C GLY A 477 -46.53 -13.57 -18.89
#